data_AF-A0AA45C775-F1
#
_entry.id   AF-A0AA45C775-F1
#
_cell.length_a   1.000
_cell.length_b   1.000
_cell.length_c   1.000
_cell.angle_alpha   90.00
_cell.angle_beta   90.00
_cell.angle_gamma   90.00
#
_symmetry.space_group_name_H-M   'P 1'
#
loop_
_entity.id
_entity.type
_entity.pdbx_description
1 polymer ?
#
loop_
_entity_poly.entity_id
_entity_poly.type
_entity_poly.pdbx_seq_one_letter_code
_entity_poly.pdbx_strand_id
1 'polypeptide(L)'
;MKKLDLRAFNQMNLVILFGVTVLANIFVGLGIGWFIYSKTDSKLFLILFLLLGVASGLYSGIKELLKEAERYDSIEKKINRDDD
;
A
#
# COMPACT_ATOMS: atom_id res chain seq x y z
N MET A 1 5.74 -12.66 -31.59
CA MET A 1 5.38 -13.04 -30.20
C MET A 1 4.55 -11.90 -29.61
N LYS A 2 3.34 -12.17 -29.11
CA LYS A 2 2.47 -11.16 -28.47
C LYS A 2 3.30 -10.46 -27.40
N LYS A 3 3.51 -9.14 -27.51
CA LYS A 3 3.98 -8.32 -26.39
C LYS A 3 2.91 -8.48 -25.32
N LEU A 4 3.10 -9.44 -24.41
CA LEU A 4 2.27 -9.61 -23.23
C LEU A 4 2.21 -8.23 -22.58
N ASP A 5 1.00 -7.81 -22.23
CA ASP A 5 0.69 -6.48 -21.75
C ASP A 5 1.26 -6.30 -20.33
N LEU A 6 2.60 -6.22 -20.26
CA LEU A 6 3.38 -6.09 -19.04
C LEU A 6 2.97 -4.84 -18.26
N ARG A 7 2.49 -3.80 -18.96
CA ARG A 7 1.92 -2.60 -18.34
C ARG A 7 0.61 -2.90 -17.60
N ALA A 8 -0.32 -3.62 -18.21
CA ALA A 8 -1.58 -3.98 -17.56
C ALA A 8 -1.36 -4.90 -16.34
N PHE A 9 -0.50 -5.92 -16.46
CA PHE A 9 -0.16 -6.80 -15.33
C PHE A 9 0.47 -6.03 -14.16
N ASN A 10 1.31 -5.06 -14.47
CA ASN A 10 2.03 -4.30 -13.46
C ASN A 10 1.16 -3.25 -12.75
N GLN A 11 0.25 -2.58 -13.47
CA GLN A 11 -0.77 -1.72 -12.87
C GLN A 11 -1.67 -2.51 -11.91
N MET A 12 -2.03 -3.74 -12.28
CA MET A 12 -2.79 -4.63 -11.41
C MET A 12 -2.02 -4.97 -10.13
N ASN A 13 -0.74 -5.30 -10.25
CA ASN A 13 0.11 -5.62 -9.09
C ASN A 13 0.23 -4.43 -8.11
N LEU A 14 0.43 -3.22 -8.63
CA LEU A 14 0.48 -1.98 -7.83
C LEU A 14 -0.82 -1.75 -7.04
N VAL A 15 -1.97 -1.89 -7.71
CA VAL A 15 -3.28 -1.70 -7.07
C VAL A 15 -3.53 -2.78 -6.00
N ILE A 16 -3.15 -4.03 -6.27
CA ILE A 16 -3.25 -5.12 -5.30
C ILE A 16 -2.36 -4.86 -4.09
N LEU A 17 -1.08 -4.48 -4.32
CA LEU A 17 -0.13 -4.18 -3.25
C LEU A 17 -0.65 -3.04 -2.37
N PHE A 18 -1.12 -1.96 -2.98
CA PHE A 18 -1.75 -0.85 -2.27
C PHE A 18 -2.94 -1.30 -1.42
N GLY A 19 -3.87 -2.08 -2.02
CA GLY A 19 -5.04 -2.60 -1.33
C GLY A 19 -4.66 -3.46 -0.13
N VAL A 20 -3.69 -4.37 -0.30
CA VAL A 20 -3.17 -5.21 0.79
C VAL A 20 -2.52 -4.38 1.88
N THR A 21 -1.69 -3.38 1.53
CA THR A 21 -1.04 -2.50 2.49
C THR A 21 -2.06 -1.71 3.33
N VAL A 22 -3.09 -1.15 2.69
CA VAL A 22 -4.16 -0.42 3.39
C VAL A 22 -4.95 -1.36 4.31
N LEU A 23 -5.40 -2.51 3.79
CA LEU A 23 -6.17 -3.48 4.57
C LEU A 23 -5.37 -4.02 5.76
N ALA A 24 -4.09 -4.35 5.57
CA ALA A 24 -3.22 -4.82 6.64
C ALA A 24 -3.12 -3.81 7.79
N ASN A 25 -2.94 -2.51 7.47
CA ASN A 25 -2.87 -1.47 8.50
C ASN A 25 -4.21 -1.27 9.21
N ILE A 26 -5.34 -1.36 8.49
CA ILE A 26 -6.68 -1.31 9.10
C ILE A 26 -6.87 -2.48 10.06
N PHE A 27 -6.48 -3.70 9.67
CA PHE A 27 -6.55 -4.88 10.54
C PHE A 27 -5.67 -4.74 11.78
N VAL A 28 -4.45 -4.22 11.63
CA VAL A 28 -3.56 -3.95 12.77
C VAL A 28 -4.18 -2.89 13.71
N GLY A 29 -4.69 -1.80 13.17
CA GLY A 29 -5.37 -0.75 13.94
C GLY A 29 -6.59 -1.27 14.69
N LEU A 30 -7.42 -2.08 14.04
CA LEU A 30 -8.56 -2.76 14.67
C LEU A 30 -8.11 -3.75 15.75
N GLY A 31 -7.08 -4.56 15.49
CA GLY A 31 -6.58 -5.55 16.45
C GLY A 31 -6.05 -4.90 17.73
N ILE A 32 -5.25 -3.84 17.60
CA ILE A 32 -4.74 -3.07 18.75
C ILE A 32 -5.90 -2.36 19.46
N GLY A 33 -6.78 -1.70 18.71
CA GLY A 33 -7.95 -1.01 19.24
C GLY A 33 -8.88 -1.93 20.03
N TRP A 34 -9.13 -3.14 19.52
CA TRP A 34 -9.95 -4.16 20.18
C TRP A 34 -9.29 -4.72 21.42
N PHE A 35 -7.99 -5.00 21.37
CA PHE A 35 -7.24 -5.48 22.54
C PHE A 35 -7.29 -4.50 23.71
N ILE A 36 -7.18 -3.20 23.43
CA ILE A 36 -7.28 -2.15 24.45
C ILE A 36 -8.73 -1.99 24.92
N TYR A 37 -9.69 -2.00 24.00
CA TYR A 37 -11.11 -1.97 24.35
C TYR A 37 -11.48 -3.08 25.34
N SER A 38 -10.99 -4.30 25.11
CA SER A 38 -11.22 -5.45 26.01
C SER A 38 -10.70 -5.23 27.44
N LYS A 39 -9.77 -4.30 27.67
CA LYS A 39 -9.20 -4.02 29.00
C LYS A 39 -9.76 -2.75 29.66
N THR A 40 -10.18 -1.77 28.86
CA THR A 40 -10.53 -0.43 29.35
C THR A 40 -12.02 -0.10 29.16
N ASP A 41 -12.75 -0.89 28.38
CA ASP A 41 -14.15 -0.69 27.96
C ASP A 41 -14.41 0.68 27.30
N SER A 42 -13.33 1.36 26.88
CA SER A 42 -13.36 2.67 26.26
C SER A 42 -13.26 2.56 24.75
N LYS A 43 -14.35 2.94 24.06
CA LYS A 43 -14.44 2.94 22.60
C LYS A 43 -13.53 3.97 21.93
N LEU A 44 -13.04 4.96 22.70
CA LEU A 44 -12.16 6.01 22.19
C LEU A 44 -10.87 5.44 21.59
N PHE A 45 -10.25 4.47 22.25
CA PHE A 45 -9.02 3.86 21.74
C PHE A 45 -9.25 3.07 20.46
N LEU A 46 -10.36 2.35 20.38
CA LEU A 46 -10.71 1.59 19.17
C LEU A 46 -10.87 2.52 17.96
N ILE A 47 -11.58 3.64 18.13
CA ILE A 47 -11.75 4.65 17.08
C ILE A 47 -10.40 5.30 16.73
N LEU A 48 -9.60 5.66 17.74
CA LEU A 48 -8.29 6.29 17.53
C LEU A 48 -7.34 5.38 16.73
N PHE A 49 -7.21 4.11 17.11
CA PHE A 49 -6.35 3.16 16.42
C PHE A 49 -6.88 2.78 15.03
N LEU A 50 -8.19 2.75 14.83
CA LEU A 50 -8.77 2.57 13.51
C LEU A 50 -8.39 3.74 12.58
N LEU A 51 -8.55 4.98 13.05
CA LEU A 51 -8.17 6.18 12.27
C LEU A 51 -6.68 6.20 11.98
N LEU A 52 -5.84 5.85 12.97
CA LEU A 52 -4.39 5.72 12.78
C LEU A 52 -4.04 4.64 11.76
N GLY A 53 -4.69 3.47 11.81
CA GLY A 53 -4.48 2.38 10.85
C GLY A 53 -4.89 2.74 9.43
N VAL A 54 -6.03 3.42 9.25
CA VAL A 54 -6.44 3.92 7.93
C VAL A 54 -5.43 4.97 7.43
N ALA A 55 -5.09 5.96 8.24
CA ALA A 55 -4.17 7.04 7.85
C ALA A 55 -2.77 6.51 7.52
N SER A 56 -2.21 5.61 8.35
CA SER A 56 -0.90 5.00 8.09
C SER A 56 -0.93 4.09 6.88
N GLY A 57 -2.01 3.31 6.70
CA GLY A 57 -2.20 2.43 5.54
C GLY A 57 -2.23 3.21 4.24
N LEU A 58 -2.99 4.31 4.20
CA LEU A 58 -3.03 5.20 3.04
C LEU A 58 -1.69 5.87 2.78
N TYR A 59 -1.03 6.41 3.81
CA TYR A 59 0.27 7.06 3.65
C TYR A 59 1.34 6.10 3.12
N SER A 60 1.47 4.92 3.76
CA SER A 60 2.42 3.89 3.33
C SER A 60 2.10 3.36 1.95
N GLY A 61 0.83 3.09 1.67
CA GLY A 61 0.38 2.61 0.36
C GLY A 61 0.68 3.61 -0.75
N ILE A 62 0.34 4.90 -0.58
CA ILE A 62 0.62 5.94 -1.57
C ILE A 62 2.13 6.10 -1.77
N LYS A 63 2.90 6.11 -0.68
CA LYS A 63 4.36 6.22 -0.74
C LYS A 63 4.99 5.06 -1.51
N GLU A 64 4.48 3.86 -1.32
CA GLU A 64 4.94 2.65 -2.01
C GLU A 64 4.59 2.70 -3.50
N LEU A 65 3.36 3.11 -3.83
CA LEU A 65 2.93 3.34 -5.22
C LEU A 65 3.83 4.34 -5.94
N LEU A 66 4.13 5.49 -5.32
CA LEU A 66 5.00 6.51 -5.91
C LEU A 66 6.42 6.00 -6.15
N LYS A 67 6.99 5.32 -5.15
CA LYS A 67 8.35 4.77 -5.23
C LYS A 67 8.47 3.72 -6.34
N GLU A 68 7.45 2.90 -6.49
CA GLU A 68 7.44 1.84 -7.50
C GLU A 68 7.19 2.42 -8.90
N ALA A 69 6.33 3.43 -9.05
CA ALA A 69 6.17 4.18 -10.29
C ALA A 69 7.48 4.84 -10.76
N GLU A 70 8.22 5.51 -9.87
CA GLU A 70 9.54 6.10 -10.19
C GLU A 70 10.59 5.06 -10.59
N ARG A 71 10.55 3.87 -9.98
CA ARG A 71 11.45 2.76 -10.36
C ARG A 71 11.16 2.27 -11.77
N TYR A 72 9.91 2.20 -12.19
CA TYR A 72 9.56 1.81 -13.56
C TYR A 72 10.08 2.82 -14.58
N ASP A 73 9.87 4.11 -14.35
CA ASP A 73 10.35 5.17 -15.26
C ASP A 73 11.88 5.18 -15.40
N SER A 74 12.59 4.95 -14.29
CA SER A 74 14.06 4.93 -14.29
C SER A 74 14.66 3.70 -14.98
N ILE A 75 14.00 2.54 -14.90
CA ILE A 75 14.40 1.33 -15.63
C ILE A 75 14.15 1.50 -17.14
N GLU A 76 12.98 2.03 -17.54
CA GLU A 76 12.63 2.27 -18.95
C GLU A 76 13.61 3.25 -19.62
N LYS A 77 14.04 4.31 -18.92
CA LYS A 77 15.07 5.26 -19.39
C LYS A 77 16.49 4.68 -19.47
N LYS A 78 16.76 3.59 -18.78
CA LYS A 78 18.09 2.95 -18.79
C LYS A 78 18.21 1.99 -19.97
N ILE A 79 17.16 1.19 -20.21
CA ILE A 79 17.07 0.29 -21.37
C ILE A 79 17.23 1.07 -22.68
N ASN A 80 16.49 2.16 -22.86
CA ASN A 80 16.57 2.98 -24.08
C ASN A 80 17.94 3.67 -24.30
N ARG A 81 18.80 3.78 -23.28
CA ARG A 81 20.13 4.42 -23.41
C ARG A 81 21.25 3.44 -23.74
N ASP A 82 21.03 2.14 -23.50
CA ASP A 82 21.99 1.09 -23.82
C ASP A 82 21.78 0.53 -25.25
N ASP A 83 20.67 0.91 -25.91
CA ASP A 83 20.31 0.53 -27.29
C ASP A 83 20.74 1.57 -28.37
N ASP A 84 21.35 2.70 -27.97
CA ASP A 84 21.92 3.77 -28.83
C ASP A 84 23.47 3.73 -28.83
#